data_AF-A0A4V3XDW4-F1
#
_entry.id   AF-A0A4V3XDW4-F1
#
_cell.length_a   1.000
_cell.length_b   1.000
_cell.length_c   1.000
_cell.angle_alpha   90.00
_cell.angle_beta   90.00
_cell.angle_gamma   90.00
#
_symmetry.space_group_name_H-M   'P 1'
#
loop_
_entity.id
_entity.type
_entity.pdbx_description
1 polymer ?
#
loop_
_entity_poly.entity_id
_entity_poly.type
_entity_poly.pdbx_seq_one_letter_code
_entity_poly.pdbx_strand_id
1 'polypeptide(L)'
;MLVTEVTGRAMWALDAVPRCAHQMSSTISESVHDSVKDVTGYASITVASVTSGLTSYVGWPADHKSTVELFRASKWAADMPPTAAVITRESSVPNEFIRPLDESLFQPSNSELDFLKSVISGDEHELRRRVFEVQKYAYEQHPYPCICQFNHVSLMMSTNKVYPSIVETGKTNGTILLDLGCCMGTDVRKIVHDGYPADHVVGCDLRPEFIALGYKLYRDTETYSIRFLTADIFDLLLDSVPSSAKPLSKVPLSQVSTLDELIGRVSHIYIGALFHLFDEQTQLGLAQRLVSLLKKTRGATIFGRHQGLEEAGMIGDHMKR
;
A
#
# COMPACT_ATOMS: atom_id res chain seq x y z
N MET A 1 34.62 7.45 7.62
CA MET A 1 34.65 8.92 7.43
C MET A 1 35.14 9.18 6.02
N LEU A 2 34.18 9.35 5.10
CA LEU A 2 34.35 9.82 3.72
C LEU A 2 32.93 10.13 3.26
N VAL A 3 32.55 11.39 3.39
CA VAL A 3 31.30 11.93 2.88
C VAL A 3 31.60 12.34 1.44
N THR A 4 31.07 11.60 0.48
CA THR A 4 30.96 12.06 -0.90
C THR A 4 29.51 12.50 -1.10
N GLU A 5 29.31 13.81 -1.19
CA GLU A 5 28.12 14.42 -1.76
C GLU A 5 27.89 13.84 -3.16
N VAL A 6 26.73 13.23 -3.38
CA VAL A 6 26.18 13.08 -4.72
C VAL A 6 25.04 14.09 -4.81
N THR A 7 25.33 15.23 -5.41
CA THR A 7 24.36 16.25 -5.80
C THR A 7 23.59 15.77 -7.02
N GLY A 8 22.70 14.80 -6.83
CA GLY A 8 21.72 14.38 -7.84
C GLY A 8 20.50 15.29 -7.79
N ARG A 9 20.48 16.32 -8.64
CA ARG A 9 19.24 17.05 -8.97
C ARG A 9 18.35 16.14 -9.82
N ALA A 10 17.28 15.60 -9.26
CA ALA A 10 16.11 15.21 -10.06
C ALA A 10 15.33 16.49 -10.42
N MET A 11 15.78 17.18 -11.47
CA MET A 11 15.00 18.23 -12.12
C MET A 11 14.01 17.56 -13.05
N TRP A 12 12.72 17.69 -12.74
CA TRP A 12 11.66 17.51 -13.71
C TRP A 12 11.75 18.66 -14.71
N ALA A 13 12.03 18.34 -15.97
CA ALA A 13 12.14 19.32 -17.04
C ALA A 13 10.78 19.95 -17.35
N LEU A 14 10.66 21.24 -17.09
CA LEU A 14 9.82 22.14 -17.88
C LEU A 14 10.73 23.28 -18.36
N ASP A 15 11.30 23.11 -19.54
CA ASP A 15 11.96 24.19 -20.26
C ASP A 15 10.91 25.02 -21.01
N ALA A 16 10.77 26.29 -20.62
CA ALA A 16 10.57 27.41 -21.55
C ALA A 16 10.84 28.79 -20.89
N VAL A 17 12.13 29.18 -20.81
CA VAL A 17 12.80 30.48 -21.17
C VAL A 17 12.23 31.86 -20.66
N PRO A 18 13.04 32.96 -20.60
CA PRO A 18 14.10 33.35 -19.65
C PRO A 18 13.94 34.78 -19.03
N ARG A 19 14.71 35.12 -17.96
CA ARG A 19 15.68 36.26 -17.91
C ARG A 19 16.11 36.67 -16.48
N CYS A 20 17.41 36.97 -16.39
CA CYS A 20 18.16 37.91 -15.52
C CYS A 20 18.27 37.60 -14.01
N ALA A 21 19.46 37.19 -13.52
CA ALA A 21 20.61 38.03 -13.08
C ALA A 21 20.36 38.66 -11.70
N HIS A 22 21.18 38.62 -10.64
CA HIS A 22 22.63 38.54 -10.37
C HIS A 22 22.79 38.13 -8.88
N GLN A 23 23.69 37.21 -8.49
CA GLN A 23 25.06 37.44 -7.96
C GLN A 23 25.17 37.55 -6.41
N MET A 24 26.26 36.97 -5.88
CA MET A 24 26.86 37.03 -4.52
C MET A 24 26.39 35.94 -3.53
N SER A 25 27.18 34.92 -3.15
CA SER A 25 28.56 34.84 -2.59
C SER A 25 28.64 35.06 -1.07
N SER A 26 28.88 33.94 -0.36
CA SER A 26 29.85 33.79 0.74
C SER A 26 29.40 33.97 2.22
N THR A 27 29.78 32.94 3.01
CA THR A 27 30.47 32.98 4.33
C THR A 27 29.68 33.11 5.66
N ILE A 28 29.72 32.01 6.44
CA ILE A 28 29.98 31.84 7.90
C ILE A 28 29.28 32.76 8.92
N SER A 29 28.56 32.19 9.89
CA SER A 29 28.95 32.15 11.34
C SER A 29 27.77 31.86 12.28
N GLU A 30 28.11 31.32 13.44
CA GLU A 30 27.26 30.81 14.52
C GLU A 30 26.35 31.84 15.23
N SER A 31 25.31 31.27 15.86
CA SER A 31 24.89 31.51 17.27
C SER A 31 23.59 32.31 17.54
N VAL A 32 22.72 31.63 18.29
CA VAL A 32 21.85 32.09 19.41
C VAL A 32 20.41 32.56 19.11
N HIS A 33 19.48 31.82 19.75
CA HIS A 33 18.12 32.13 20.23
C HIS A 33 17.24 33.10 19.44
N ASP A 34 16.13 32.59 18.86
CA ASP A 34 14.80 32.77 19.47
C ASP A 34 13.70 31.94 18.76
N SER A 35 12.88 31.27 19.57
CA SER A 35 11.43 31.17 19.44
C SER A 35 10.77 31.06 18.04
N VAL A 36 10.56 29.83 17.53
CA VAL A 36 9.41 29.54 16.65
C VAL A 36 8.71 28.27 17.11
N LYS A 37 7.56 28.46 17.75
CA LYS A 37 6.51 27.43 17.89
C LYS A 37 5.89 27.22 16.51
N ASP A 38 6.38 26.26 15.75
CA ASP A 38 5.64 25.74 14.60
C ASP A 38 5.18 24.31 14.88
N VAL A 39 3.97 24.22 15.41
CA VAL A 39 3.18 22.99 15.50
C VAL A 39 2.69 22.67 14.09
N THR A 40 3.52 22.00 13.30
CA THR A 40 3.08 21.36 12.06
C THR A 40 3.28 19.86 12.19
N GLY A 41 2.20 19.17 12.57
CA GLY A 41 2.16 17.71 12.64
C GLY A 41 2.20 17.12 11.24
N TYR A 42 3.38 16.74 10.76
CA TYR A 42 3.53 16.09 9.46
C TYR A 42 3.29 14.57 9.55
N ALA A 43 2.48 14.05 8.63
CA ALA A 43 2.43 12.62 8.32
C ALA A 43 3.69 12.24 7.51
N SER A 44 4.26 11.07 7.76
CA SER A 44 5.39 10.52 7.01
C SER A 44 4.88 9.46 6.05
N ILE A 45 5.12 9.63 4.74
CA ILE A 45 4.89 8.57 3.76
C ILE A 45 6.18 7.79 3.60
N THR A 46 6.12 6.47 3.82
CA THR A 46 7.25 5.56 3.60
C THR A 46 6.83 4.58 2.52
N VAL A 47 7.13 4.89 1.27
CA VAL A 47 7.02 3.92 0.17
C VAL A 47 8.38 3.25 0.02
N ALA A 48 8.46 1.94 0.25
CA ALA A 48 9.64 1.18 -0.14
C ALA A 48 9.49 0.84 -1.63
N SER A 49 10.35 1.40 -2.49
CA SER A 49 10.50 0.89 -3.85
C SER A 49 11.42 -0.32 -3.82
N VAL A 50 11.03 -1.40 -4.50
CA VAL A 50 11.92 -2.52 -4.80
C VAL A 50 12.30 -2.36 -6.26
N THR A 51 13.52 -1.94 -6.53
CA THR A 51 14.12 -1.98 -7.87
C THR A 51 14.56 -3.41 -8.16
N SER A 52 13.62 -4.28 -8.55
CA SER A 52 13.97 -5.60 -9.06
C SER A 52 14.30 -5.49 -10.55
N GLY A 53 15.59 -5.58 -10.90
CA GLY A 53 16.01 -5.98 -12.24
C GLY A 53 15.59 -7.44 -12.47
N LEU A 54 14.85 -7.69 -13.55
CA LEU A 54 14.57 -9.03 -14.05
C LEU A 54 15.87 -9.69 -14.52
N THR A 55 16.35 -10.72 -13.83
CA THR A 55 17.11 -11.82 -14.44
C THR A 55 16.97 -13.13 -13.67
N SER A 56 16.81 -14.21 -14.45
CA SER A 56 16.66 -15.61 -14.09
C SER A 56 17.75 -16.18 -13.17
N TYR A 57 17.34 -17.14 -12.32
CA TYR A 57 18.08 -18.30 -11.79
C TYR A 57 19.62 -18.28 -11.87
N VAL A 58 20.30 -18.21 -10.70
CA VAL A 58 21.49 -18.96 -10.19
C VAL A 58 22.17 -18.09 -9.11
N GLY A 59 22.73 -18.73 -8.07
CA GLY A 59 22.97 -18.15 -6.74
C GLY A 59 24.11 -17.13 -6.52
N TRP A 60 23.99 -16.46 -5.36
CA TRP A 60 24.95 -15.66 -4.54
C TRP A 60 25.35 -14.24 -5.02
N PRO A 61 25.80 -13.32 -4.12
CA PRO A 61 25.53 -13.14 -2.68
C PRO A 61 24.89 -11.77 -2.34
N ALA A 62 24.49 -11.62 -1.07
CA ALA A 62 23.85 -10.43 -0.51
C ALA A 62 24.75 -9.19 -0.54
N ASP A 63 24.30 -8.14 -1.21
CA ASP A 63 24.60 -6.74 -0.89
C ASP A 63 23.65 -5.83 -1.66
N HIS A 64 22.49 -5.50 -1.08
CA HIS A 64 21.55 -4.55 -1.67
C HIS A 64 21.36 -3.36 -0.73
N LYS A 65 21.85 -2.20 -1.18
CA LYS A 65 21.54 -0.91 -0.57
C LYS A 65 20.09 -0.57 -0.91
N SER A 66 19.18 -0.88 0.01
CA SER A 66 17.84 -0.29 0.01
C SER A 66 17.97 1.22 0.31
N THR A 67 17.74 2.08 -0.67
CA THR A 67 17.55 3.51 -0.44
C THR A 67 16.13 3.72 0.10
N VAL A 68 16.04 4.06 1.39
CA VAL A 68 14.77 4.53 1.98
C VAL A 68 14.71 6.02 1.75
N GLU A 69 14.03 6.46 0.69
CA GLU A 69 13.70 7.87 0.52
C GLU A 69 12.41 8.19 1.29
N LEU A 70 12.55 8.99 2.36
CA LEU A 70 11.44 9.56 3.10
C LEU A 70 10.86 10.73 2.29
N PHE A 71 9.86 10.45 1.46
CA PHE A 71 9.15 11.49 0.72
C PHE A 71 8.23 12.29 1.65
N ARG A 72 8.50 13.60 1.77
CA ARG A 72 7.58 14.58 2.37
C ARG A 72 6.42 14.87 1.39
N ALA A 73 5.49 13.94 1.27
CA ALA A 73 4.37 14.04 0.33
C ALA A 73 3.32 15.11 0.68
N SER A 74 3.30 15.60 1.93
CA SER A 74 2.23 16.47 2.43
C SER A 74 2.20 17.87 1.80
N LYS A 75 3.35 18.40 1.35
CA LYS A 75 3.40 19.71 0.68
C LYS A 75 3.08 19.60 -0.81
N TRP A 76 3.54 18.52 -1.45
CA TRP A 76 3.38 18.32 -2.89
C TRP A 76 1.92 18.04 -3.31
N ALA A 77 1.20 17.20 -2.55
CA ALA A 77 -0.20 16.88 -2.87
C ALA A 77 -1.17 18.06 -2.62
N ALA A 78 -0.79 19.03 -1.79
CA ALA A 78 -1.63 20.18 -1.42
C ALA A 78 -1.55 21.34 -2.43
N ASP A 79 -0.45 21.45 -3.19
CA ASP A 79 -0.16 22.59 -4.09
C ASP A 79 -0.60 22.34 -5.55
N MET A 80 -1.07 21.14 -5.91
CA MET A 80 -1.64 20.89 -7.24
C MET A 80 -3.10 21.37 -7.29
N PRO A 81 -3.51 22.14 -8.32
CA PRO A 81 -4.90 22.49 -8.51
C PRO A 81 -5.72 21.20 -8.63
N PRO A 82 -6.95 21.14 -8.08
CA PRO A 82 -7.84 20.00 -8.22
C PRO A 82 -8.37 19.96 -9.65
N THR A 83 -7.51 19.69 -10.63
CA THR A 83 -7.95 19.12 -11.89
C THR A 83 -8.40 17.72 -11.52
N ALA A 84 -9.71 17.47 -11.54
CA ALA A 84 -10.28 16.15 -11.31
C ALA A 84 -9.52 15.18 -12.21
N ALA A 85 -8.62 14.37 -11.63
CA ALA A 85 -7.84 13.41 -12.38
C ALA A 85 -8.84 12.55 -13.16
N VAL A 86 -8.64 12.44 -14.47
CA VAL A 86 -9.45 11.53 -15.27
C VAL A 86 -9.11 10.13 -14.78
N ILE A 87 -10.07 9.46 -14.15
CA ILE A 87 -9.87 8.14 -13.57
C ILE A 87 -10.11 7.08 -14.64
N THR A 88 -9.05 6.36 -15.00
CA THR A 88 -9.13 5.15 -15.82
C THR A 88 -9.35 3.95 -14.90
N ARG A 89 -10.57 3.41 -14.88
CA ARG A 89 -10.87 2.19 -14.12
C ARG A 89 -10.26 0.97 -14.78
N GLU A 90 -10.04 -0.06 -13.97
CA GLU A 90 -9.49 -1.33 -14.42
C GLU A 90 -10.36 -1.98 -15.53
N SER A 91 -9.70 -2.45 -16.58
CA SER A 91 -10.32 -3.22 -17.67
C SER A 91 -10.08 -4.73 -17.52
N SER A 92 -10.95 -5.54 -18.13
CA SER A 92 -10.75 -6.98 -18.21
C SER A 92 -9.45 -7.34 -18.92
N VAL A 93 -8.79 -8.39 -18.44
CA VAL A 93 -7.60 -8.95 -19.07
C VAL A 93 -7.98 -9.66 -20.39
N PRO A 94 -7.30 -9.36 -21.51
CA PRO A 94 -7.49 -10.13 -22.74
C PRO A 94 -7.12 -11.60 -22.57
N ASN A 95 -7.89 -12.51 -23.17
CA ASN A 95 -7.76 -13.96 -22.96
C ASN A 95 -6.37 -14.52 -23.28
N GLU A 96 -5.65 -13.92 -24.22
CA GLU A 96 -4.29 -14.31 -24.61
C GLU A 96 -3.23 -14.09 -23.52
N PHE A 97 -3.51 -13.24 -22.52
CA PHE A 97 -2.62 -13.01 -21.38
C PHE A 97 -2.96 -13.88 -20.16
N ILE A 98 -4.07 -14.63 -20.20
CA ILE A 98 -4.47 -15.54 -19.13
C ILE A 98 -3.55 -16.77 -19.17
N ARG A 99 -2.91 -17.07 -18.04
CA ARG A 99 -2.00 -18.20 -17.89
C ARG A 99 -2.72 -19.37 -17.20
N PRO A 100 -2.39 -20.62 -17.53
CA PRO A 100 -2.94 -21.75 -16.78
C PRO A 100 -2.43 -21.72 -15.34
N LEU A 101 -3.27 -22.20 -14.41
CA LEU A 101 -2.87 -22.40 -13.02
C LEU A 101 -1.81 -23.50 -12.93
N ASP A 102 -0.85 -23.31 -12.03
CA ASP A 102 0.24 -24.24 -11.77
C ASP A 102 0.45 -24.36 -10.25
N GLU A 103 0.03 -25.49 -9.67
CA GLU A 103 0.14 -25.77 -8.25
C GLU A 103 1.60 -25.81 -7.76
N SER A 104 2.57 -26.05 -8.66
CA SER A 104 4.00 -26.06 -8.30
C SER A 104 4.52 -24.68 -7.90
N LEU A 105 3.80 -23.61 -8.23
CA LEU A 105 4.12 -22.25 -7.80
C LEU A 105 3.82 -22.02 -6.31
N PHE A 106 3.03 -22.90 -5.67
CA PHE A 106 2.77 -22.79 -4.24
C PHE A 106 3.95 -23.31 -3.41
N GLN A 107 4.90 -22.42 -3.17
CA GLN A 107 6.12 -22.67 -2.40
C GLN A 107 6.26 -21.66 -1.25
N PRO A 108 5.37 -21.72 -0.23
CA PRO A 108 5.47 -20.81 0.91
C PRO A 108 6.80 -21.02 1.64
N SER A 109 7.38 -19.93 2.15
CA SER A 109 8.47 -20.03 3.11
C SER A 109 8.03 -20.74 4.39
N ASN A 110 8.98 -21.21 5.21
CA ASN A 110 8.65 -21.88 6.48
C ASN A 110 7.75 -21.00 7.37
N SER A 111 8.05 -19.71 7.50
CA SER A 111 7.24 -18.77 8.28
C SER A 111 5.84 -18.56 7.72
N GLU A 112 5.68 -18.57 6.39
CA GLU A 112 4.36 -18.48 5.76
C GLU A 112 3.58 -19.77 5.99
N LEU A 113 4.22 -20.93 5.81
CA LEU A 113 3.60 -22.23 6.04
C LEU A 113 3.16 -22.40 7.50
N ASP A 114 3.98 -21.99 8.46
CA ASP A 114 3.65 -22.05 9.89
C ASP A 114 2.42 -21.20 10.22
N PHE A 115 2.36 -19.98 9.69
CA PHE A 115 1.18 -19.12 9.82
C PHE A 115 -0.05 -19.74 9.15
N LEU A 116 0.06 -20.16 7.88
CA LEU A 116 -1.07 -20.75 7.17
C LEU A 116 -1.58 -22.02 7.88
N LYS A 117 -0.70 -22.82 8.48
CA LYS A 117 -1.09 -23.96 9.32
C LYS A 117 -1.84 -23.54 10.58
N SER A 118 -1.45 -22.44 11.21
CA SER A 118 -2.12 -21.94 12.42
C SER A 118 -3.51 -21.37 12.15
N VAL A 119 -3.74 -20.77 10.98
CA VAL A 119 -5.02 -20.09 10.66
C VAL A 119 -5.94 -20.82 9.66
N ILE A 120 -5.45 -21.85 8.94
CA ILE A 120 -6.28 -22.63 7.99
C ILE A 120 -6.47 -24.07 8.49
N SER A 121 -5.37 -24.78 8.71
CA SER A 121 -5.35 -26.20 9.10
C SER A 121 -3.94 -26.66 9.48
N GLY A 122 -3.78 -27.32 10.62
CA GLY A 122 -2.51 -27.97 10.99
C GLY A 122 -2.12 -29.13 10.07
N ASP A 123 -3.08 -29.72 9.35
CA ASP A 123 -2.83 -30.67 8.26
C ASP A 123 -2.51 -29.91 6.96
N GLU A 124 -1.30 -30.11 6.45
CA GLU A 124 -0.79 -29.48 5.24
C GLU A 124 -1.53 -29.91 3.97
N HIS A 125 -1.98 -31.16 3.88
CA HIS A 125 -2.74 -31.63 2.72
C HIS A 125 -4.07 -30.89 2.62
N GLU A 126 -4.76 -30.77 3.75
CA GLU A 126 -5.99 -30.01 3.88
C GLU A 126 -5.81 -28.52 3.57
N LEU A 127 -4.73 -27.92 4.08
CA LEU A 127 -4.35 -26.53 3.79
C LEU A 127 -4.18 -26.32 2.28
N ARG A 128 -3.33 -27.12 1.63
CA ARG A 128 -3.05 -27.03 0.18
C ARG A 128 -4.33 -27.18 -0.63
N ARG A 129 -5.14 -28.19 -0.30
CA ARG A 129 -6.43 -28.44 -0.95
C ARG A 129 -7.35 -27.22 -0.89
N ARG A 130 -7.48 -26.54 0.26
CA ARG A 130 -8.30 -25.32 0.39
C ARG A 130 -7.71 -24.14 -0.37
N VAL A 131 -6.40 -23.93 -0.31
CA VAL A 131 -5.70 -22.86 -1.06
C VAL A 131 -5.92 -23.02 -2.57
N PHE A 132 -5.74 -24.23 -3.10
CA PHE A 132 -5.93 -24.51 -4.54
C PHE A 132 -7.39 -24.38 -4.95
N GLU A 133 -8.31 -24.81 -4.10
CA GLU A 133 -9.74 -24.65 -4.33
C GLU A 133 -10.14 -23.18 -4.46
N VAL A 134 -9.76 -22.31 -3.50
CA VAL A 134 -10.12 -20.89 -3.57
C VAL A 134 -9.38 -20.15 -4.68
N GLN A 135 -8.13 -20.52 -4.97
CA GLN A 135 -7.38 -19.99 -6.11
C GLN A 135 -8.13 -20.25 -7.41
N LYS A 136 -8.54 -21.50 -7.65
CA LYS A 136 -9.27 -21.89 -8.85
C LYS A 136 -10.54 -21.07 -9.03
N TYR A 137 -11.37 -20.99 -7.99
CA TYR A 137 -12.61 -20.20 -8.05
C TYR A 137 -12.36 -18.70 -8.28
N ALA A 138 -11.36 -18.12 -7.61
CA ALA A 138 -11.00 -16.71 -7.84
C ALA A 138 -10.53 -16.47 -9.29
N TYR A 139 -9.68 -17.36 -9.81
CA TYR A 139 -9.07 -17.22 -11.13
C TYR A 139 -10.07 -17.38 -12.27
N GLU A 140 -11.08 -18.22 -12.10
CA GLU A 140 -12.18 -18.39 -13.06
C GLU A 140 -13.01 -17.10 -13.24
N GLN A 141 -13.16 -16.29 -12.17
CA GLN A 141 -13.90 -15.02 -12.23
C GLN A 141 -13.00 -13.86 -12.63
N HIS A 142 -11.79 -13.82 -12.05
CA HIS A 142 -10.85 -12.72 -12.16
C HIS A 142 -9.42 -13.29 -12.32
N PRO A 143 -8.92 -13.45 -13.55
CA PRO A 143 -7.67 -14.14 -13.86
C PRO A 143 -6.43 -13.28 -13.57
N TYR A 144 -6.34 -12.71 -12.37
CA TYR A 144 -5.20 -11.87 -11.99
C TYR A 144 -3.91 -12.68 -11.87
N PRO A 145 -2.78 -12.14 -12.36
CA PRO A 145 -1.46 -12.75 -12.18
C PRO A 145 -1.12 -13.03 -10.72
N CYS A 146 -1.55 -12.15 -9.80
CA CYS A 146 -1.31 -12.33 -8.37
C CYS A 146 -2.05 -13.56 -7.79
N ILE A 147 -3.24 -13.90 -8.31
CA ILE A 147 -3.97 -15.11 -7.91
C ILE A 147 -3.25 -16.35 -8.46
N CYS A 148 -2.84 -16.31 -9.74
CA CYS A 148 -2.06 -17.38 -10.37
C CYS A 148 -0.76 -17.69 -9.60
N GLN A 149 -0.11 -16.67 -9.02
CA GLN A 149 1.15 -16.81 -8.27
C GLN A 149 0.97 -17.03 -6.76
N PHE A 150 -0.26 -17.32 -6.29
CA PHE A 150 -0.55 -17.51 -4.86
C PHE A 150 -0.29 -16.31 -3.95
N ASN A 151 -0.20 -15.09 -4.49
CA ASN A 151 0.01 -13.88 -3.69
C ASN A 151 -1.15 -13.63 -2.70
N HIS A 152 -2.35 -14.15 -2.98
CA HIS A 152 -3.48 -14.07 -2.07
C HIS A 152 -3.26 -14.76 -0.72
N VAL A 153 -2.26 -15.64 -0.56
CA VAL A 153 -1.86 -16.26 0.72
C VAL A 153 -0.45 -15.90 1.17
N SER A 154 0.22 -14.99 0.47
CA SER A 154 1.55 -14.52 0.83
C SER A 154 1.53 -13.46 1.94
N LEU A 155 2.62 -13.33 2.69
CA LEU A 155 2.70 -12.42 3.85
C LEU A 155 3.39 -11.09 3.54
N MET A 156 2.99 -10.48 2.44
CA MET A 156 3.70 -9.36 1.81
C MET A 156 3.72 -8.10 2.67
N MET A 157 2.68 -7.83 3.46
CA MET A 157 2.64 -6.71 4.41
C MET A 157 3.75 -6.86 5.47
N SER A 158 3.94 -8.06 6.00
CA SER A 158 4.90 -8.35 7.06
C SER A 158 6.36 -8.18 6.63
N THR A 159 6.64 -8.24 5.33
CA THR A 159 7.99 -8.04 4.78
C THR A 159 8.46 -6.57 4.80
N ASN A 160 7.55 -5.62 5.03
CA ASN A 160 7.89 -4.20 5.05
C ASN A 160 8.65 -3.84 6.33
N LYS A 161 9.77 -3.11 6.22
CA LYS A 161 10.62 -2.72 7.37
C LYS A 161 9.86 -1.96 8.47
N VAL A 162 8.81 -1.24 8.11
CA VAL A 162 7.98 -0.47 9.05
C VAL A 162 6.98 -1.35 9.83
N TYR A 163 6.72 -2.58 9.37
CA TYR A 163 5.70 -3.47 9.91
C TYR A 163 5.82 -3.74 11.42
N PRO A 164 7.00 -4.06 12.00
CA PRO A 164 7.09 -4.27 13.44
C PRO A 164 6.69 -3.04 14.26
N SER A 165 7.02 -1.83 13.78
CA SER A 165 6.62 -0.59 14.42
C SER A 165 5.11 -0.36 14.32
N ILE A 166 4.48 -0.73 13.20
CA ILE A 166 3.03 -0.62 13.02
C ILE A 166 2.32 -1.54 14.00
N VAL A 167 2.76 -2.81 14.11
CA VAL A 167 2.22 -3.78 15.08
C VAL A 167 2.29 -3.22 16.51
N GLU A 168 3.44 -2.69 16.90
CA GLU A 168 3.63 -2.14 18.25
C GLU A 168 2.74 -0.91 18.53
N THR A 169 2.63 0.00 17.56
CA THR A 169 1.76 1.18 17.70
C THR A 169 0.28 0.83 17.75
N GLY A 170 -0.14 -0.23 17.03
CA GLY A 170 -1.51 -0.75 17.10
C GLY A 170 -1.87 -1.25 18.50
N LYS A 171 -0.95 -2.02 19.11
CA LYS A 171 -1.11 -2.56 20.48
C LYS A 171 -1.21 -1.47 21.54
N THR A 172 -0.39 -0.43 21.42
CA THR A 172 -0.22 0.58 22.48
C THR A 172 -1.15 1.78 22.36
N ASN A 173 -1.45 2.23 21.13
CA ASN A 173 -2.16 3.49 20.89
C ASN A 173 -3.53 3.32 20.23
N GLY A 174 -3.96 2.08 19.96
CA GLY A 174 -5.24 1.82 19.28
C GLY A 174 -5.30 2.48 17.90
N THR A 175 -4.25 2.36 17.10
CA THR A 175 -4.23 2.90 15.74
C THR A 175 -5.17 2.12 14.83
N ILE A 176 -5.64 2.75 13.75
CA ILE A 176 -6.51 2.11 12.75
C ILE A 176 -5.65 1.74 11.55
N LEU A 177 -5.73 0.49 11.10
CA LEU A 177 -5.08 0.01 9.89
C LEU A 177 -6.12 -0.29 8.80
N LEU A 178 -5.84 0.19 7.59
CA LEU A 178 -6.57 -0.15 6.36
C LEU A 178 -5.64 -0.90 5.41
N ASP A 179 -6.05 -2.07 4.94
CA ASP A 179 -5.47 -2.76 3.79
C ASP A 179 -6.35 -2.51 2.56
N LEU A 180 -5.84 -1.75 1.58
CA LEU A 180 -6.57 -1.41 0.36
C LEU A 180 -6.10 -2.30 -0.81
N GLY A 181 -7.05 -3.08 -1.34
CA GLY A 181 -6.75 -4.22 -2.23
C GLY A 181 -6.39 -5.47 -1.44
N CYS A 182 -7.13 -5.76 -0.36
CA CYS A 182 -6.78 -6.84 0.58
C CYS A 182 -6.97 -8.25 0.01
N CYS A 183 -7.59 -8.40 -1.15
CA CYS A 183 -7.95 -9.67 -1.77
C CYS A 183 -8.69 -10.57 -0.76
N MET A 184 -8.15 -11.76 -0.47
CA MET A 184 -8.72 -12.72 0.48
C MET A 184 -8.42 -12.39 1.95
N GLY A 185 -7.71 -11.30 2.24
CA GLY A 185 -7.49 -10.79 3.60
C GLY A 185 -6.40 -11.51 4.39
N THR A 186 -5.36 -12.00 3.73
CA THR A 186 -4.27 -12.74 4.40
C THR A 186 -3.40 -11.85 5.25
N ASP A 187 -2.96 -10.72 4.70
CA ASP A 187 -2.08 -9.80 5.41
C ASP A 187 -2.76 -9.18 6.64
N VAL A 188 -4.05 -8.85 6.56
CA VAL A 188 -4.83 -8.39 7.73
C VAL A 188 -4.99 -9.47 8.80
N ARG A 189 -5.12 -10.75 8.42
CA ARG A 189 -5.11 -11.85 9.39
C ARG A 189 -3.73 -12.04 10.01
N LYS A 190 -2.68 -11.85 9.23
CA LYS A 190 -1.30 -11.93 9.73
C LYS A 190 -0.99 -10.86 10.75
N ILE A 191 -1.38 -9.61 10.49
CA ILE A 191 -1.11 -8.52 11.45
C ILE A 191 -1.90 -8.69 12.75
N VAL A 192 -3.13 -9.21 12.67
CA VAL A 192 -3.92 -9.57 13.85
C VAL A 192 -3.29 -10.75 14.60
N HIS A 193 -2.82 -11.78 13.90
CA HIS A 193 -2.07 -12.89 14.50
C HIS A 193 -0.81 -12.41 15.23
N ASP A 194 -0.17 -11.34 14.76
CA ASP A 194 0.99 -10.72 15.42
C ASP A 194 0.62 -9.80 16.59
N GLY A 195 -0.68 -9.69 16.87
CA GLY A 195 -1.26 -9.01 18.03
C GLY A 195 -1.76 -7.61 17.77
N TYR A 196 -1.95 -7.20 16.51
CA TYR A 196 -2.70 -5.96 16.21
C TYR A 196 -4.19 -6.17 16.57
N PRO A 197 -4.86 -5.22 17.23
CA PRO A 197 -6.26 -5.39 17.63
C PRO A 197 -7.18 -5.58 16.42
N ALA A 198 -7.89 -6.71 16.34
CA ALA A 198 -8.70 -7.08 15.19
C ALA A 198 -9.82 -6.07 14.89
N ASP A 199 -10.43 -5.49 15.94
CA ASP A 199 -11.45 -4.44 15.86
C ASP A 199 -10.92 -3.06 15.39
N HIS A 200 -9.61 -2.94 15.18
CA HIS A 200 -8.95 -1.78 14.60
C HIS A 200 -8.42 -2.02 13.18
N VAL A 201 -8.72 -3.16 12.57
CA VAL A 201 -8.28 -3.51 11.22
C VAL A 201 -9.45 -3.50 10.24
N VAL A 202 -9.25 -2.82 9.11
CA VAL A 202 -10.15 -2.80 7.97
C VAL A 202 -9.46 -3.42 6.76
N GLY A 203 -10.04 -4.45 6.17
CA GLY A 203 -9.67 -4.94 4.84
C GLY A 203 -10.65 -4.39 3.81
N CYS A 204 -10.17 -3.85 2.70
CA CYS A 204 -11.01 -3.33 1.63
C CYS A 204 -10.57 -3.91 0.29
N ASP A 205 -11.51 -4.43 -0.50
CA ASP A 205 -11.26 -4.86 -1.87
C ASP A 205 -12.41 -4.44 -2.80
N LEU A 206 -12.12 -4.33 -4.09
CA LEU A 206 -13.12 -4.03 -5.11
C LEU A 206 -14.06 -5.22 -5.35
N ARG A 207 -13.58 -6.46 -5.16
CA ARG A 207 -14.32 -7.68 -5.48
C ARG A 207 -14.92 -8.30 -4.20
N PRO A 208 -16.24 -8.32 -4.02
CA PRO A 208 -16.86 -8.99 -2.87
C PRO A 208 -16.56 -10.50 -2.84
N GLU A 209 -16.33 -11.11 -4.01
CA GLU A 209 -16.01 -12.52 -4.16
C GLU A 209 -14.69 -12.88 -3.47
N PHE A 210 -13.68 -11.99 -3.50
CA PHE A 210 -12.40 -12.23 -2.82
C PHE A 210 -12.56 -12.25 -1.30
N ILE A 211 -13.39 -11.37 -0.76
CA ILE A 211 -13.70 -11.35 0.68
C ILE A 211 -14.43 -12.65 1.08
N ALA A 212 -15.42 -13.06 0.28
CA ALA A 212 -16.15 -14.31 0.51
C ALA A 212 -15.23 -15.55 0.46
N LEU A 213 -14.31 -15.59 -0.52
CA LEU A 213 -13.30 -16.65 -0.63
C LEU A 213 -12.31 -16.64 0.53
N GLY A 214 -11.96 -15.46 1.06
CA GLY A 214 -11.19 -15.32 2.29
C GLY A 214 -11.88 -16.02 3.47
N TYR A 215 -13.15 -15.72 3.71
CA TYR A 215 -13.92 -16.43 4.75
C TYR A 215 -14.01 -17.95 4.50
N LYS A 216 -14.15 -18.38 3.24
CA LYS A 216 -14.14 -19.81 2.89
C LYS A 216 -12.78 -20.48 3.20
N LEU A 217 -11.67 -19.79 2.94
CA LEU A 217 -10.32 -20.29 3.16
C LEU A 217 -10.00 -20.42 4.65
N TYR A 218 -10.20 -19.33 5.40
CA TYR A 218 -9.79 -19.22 6.81
C TYR A 218 -10.85 -19.72 7.81
N ARG A 219 -12.12 -19.78 7.42
CA ARG A 219 -13.25 -20.25 8.24
C ARG A 219 -13.33 -19.56 9.60
N ASP A 220 -13.15 -18.25 9.59
CA ASP A 220 -12.89 -17.44 10.79
C ASP A 220 -13.94 -16.35 11.02
N THR A 221 -15.12 -16.51 10.43
CA THR A 221 -16.26 -15.59 10.52
C THR A 221 -16.68 -15.26 11.95
N GLU A 222 -16.46 -16.19 12.88
CA GLU A 222 -16.81 -16.04 14.30
C GLU A 222 -15.62 -15.65 15.17
N THR A 223 -14.40 -15.69 14.62
CA THR A 223 -13.15 -15.64 15.40
C THR A 223 -12.47 -14.27 15.37
N TYR A 224 -12.57 -13.53 14.27
CA TYR A 224 -11.92 -12.23 14.13
C TYR A 224 -12.93 -11.10 13.91
N SER A 225 -12.79 -10.03 14.69
CA SER A 225 -13.56 -8.79 14.55
C SER A 225 -13.01 -7.86 13.47
N ILE A 226 -12.29 -8.39 12.47
CA ILE A 226 -11.77 -7.62 11.33
C ILE A 226 -12.96 -7.14 10.50
N ARG A 227 -12.98 -5.85 10.17
CA ARG A 227 -14.00 -5.28 9.29
C ARG A 227 -13.58 -5.43 7.83
N PHE A 228 -14.36 -6.14 7.03
CA PHE A 228 -14.17 -6.19 5.58
C PHE A 228 -15.16 -5.28 4.86
N LEU A 229 -14.68 -4.54 3.86
CA LEU A 229 -15.45 -3.63 3.01
C LEU A 229 -15.28 -4.00 1.54
N THR A 230 -16.38 -3.94 0.79
CA THR A 230 -16.34 -3.96 -0.67
C THR A 230 -16.54 -2.53 -1.16
N ALA A 231 -15.51 -1.94 -1.77
CA ALA A 231 -15.59 -0.57 -2.27
C ALA A 231 -14.57 -0.31 -3.39
N ASP A 232 -14.95 0.56 -4.33
CA ASP A 232 -14.01 1.22 -5.24
C ASP A 232 -13.48 2.48 -4.56
N ILE A 233 -12.17 2.58 -4.41
CA ILE A 233 -11.51 3.77 -3.85
C ILE A 233 -11.85 5.03 -4.67
N PHE A 234 -12.05 4.89 -5.99
CA PHE A 234 -12.31 6.05 -6.85
C PHE A 234 -13.70 6.65 -6.70
N ASP A 235 -14.64 5.91 -6.08
CA ASP A 235 -15.97 6.44 -5.71
C ASP A 235 -15.89 7.41 -4.53
N LEU A 236 -14.78 7.42 -3.79
CA LEU A 236 -14.48 8.45 -2.79
C LEU A 236 -14.31 9.80 -3.48
N LEU A 237 -15.27 10.70 -3.28
CA LEU A 237 -15.24 12.04 -3.86
C LEU A 237 -14.30 12.94 -3.06
N LEU A 238 -13.36 13.57 -3.76
CA LEU A 238 -12.50 14.57 -3.17
C LEU A 238 -13.24 15.91 -3.16
N ASP A 239 -13.73 16.33 -1.99
CA ASP A 239 -14.33 17.65 -1.82
C ASP A 239 -13.29 18.74 -2.14
N SER A 240 -13.67 19.77 -2.89
CA SER A 240 -12.83 20.95 -3.17
C SER A 240 -12.61 21.87 -1.96
N VAL A 241 -13.21 21.52 -0.81
CA VAL A 241 -13.08 22.24 0.46
C VAL A 241 -11.99 21.56 1.31
N PRO A 242 -11.03 22.31 1.89
CA PRO A 242 -9.99 21.74 2.74
C PRO A 242 -10.60 20.86 3.85
N SER A 243 -10.16 19.60 3.92
CA SER A 243 -10.68 18.57 4.82
C SER A 243 -10.64 18.93 6.32
N SER A 244 -10.01 20.04 6.70
CA SER A 244 -10.00 20.56 8.08
C SER A 244 -11.36 21.08 8.57
N ALA A 245 -12.35 21.25 7.69
CA ALA A 245 -13.67 21.79 8.07
C ALA A 245 -14.77 20.73 8.30
N LYS A 246 -14.60 19.49 7.79
CA LYS A 246 -15.63 18.44 7.91
C LYS A 246 -15.42 17.65 9.20
N PRO A 247 -16.44 17.51 10.07
CA PRO A 247 -16.31 16.70 11.27
C PRO A 247 -16.06 15.23 10.89
N LEU A 248 -15.12 14.59 11.58
CA LEU A 248 -14.83 13.17 11.37
C LEU A 248 -16.05 12.32 11.71
N SER A 249 -16.25 11.25 10.94
CA SER A 249 -17.28 10.25 11.26
C SER A 249 -17.04 9.66 12.65
N LYS A 250 -18.13 9.53 13.41
CA LYS A 250 -18.14 8.91 14.74
C LYS A 250 -18.62 7.45 14.71
N VAL A 251 -18.88 6.90 13.52
CA VAL A 251 -19.35 5.52 13.34
C VAL A 251 -18.28 4.56 13.88
N PRO A 252 -18.60 3.64 14.80
CA PRO A 252 -17.68 2.62 15.27
C PRO A 252 -17.13 1.79 14.10
N LEU A 253 -15.85 1.37 14.15
CA LEU A 253 -15.23 0.62 13.05
C LEU A 253 -15.99 -0.66 12.68
N SER A 254 -16.57 -1.35 13.66
CA SER A 254 -17.39 -2.54 13.45
C SER A 254 -18.65 -2.29 12.59
N GLN A 255 -19.09 -1.04 12.50
CA GLN A 255 -20.28 -0.62 11.75
C GLN A 255 -19.95 0.18 10.48
N VAL A 256 -18.67 0.44 10.22
CA VAL A 256 -18.27 1.13 8.99
C VAL A 256 -18.71 0.32 7.77
N SER A 257 -19.33 1.01 6.82
CA SER A 257 -19.90 0.43 5.60
C SER A 257 -19.33 1.05 4.33
N THR A 258 -18.73 2.25 4.42
CA THR A 258 -18.18 2.98 3.27
C THR A 258 -16.78 3.55 3.57
N LEU A 259 -16.01 3.86 2.53
CA LEU A 259 -14.70 4.49 2.68
C LEU A 259 -14.80 5.95 3.16
N ASP A 260 -15.88 6.67 2.84
CA ASP A 260 -16.15 8.02 3.33
C ASP A 260 -16.14 8.13 4.86
N GLU A 261 -16.63 7.08 5.52
CA GLU A 261 -16.64 7.00 6.99
C GLU A 261 -15.25 6.84 7.59
N LEU A 262 -14.22 6.57 6.79
CA LEU A 262 -12.82 6.45 7.20
C LEU A 262 -11.97 7.70 6.90
N ILE A 263 -12.52 8.71 6.22
CA ILE A 263 -11.83 9.98 5.92
C ILE A 263 -11.22 10.57 7.19
N GLY A 264 -9.91 10.84 7.17
CA GLY A 264 -9.16 11.44 8.26
C GLY A 264 -9.02 10.59 9.54
N ARG A 265 -9.39 9.31 9.51
CA ARG A 265 -9.39 8.42 10.70
C ARG A 265 -8.29 7.37 10.68
N VAL A 266 -7.78 7.01 9.51
CA VAL A 266 -6.86 5.87 9.36
C VAL A 266 -5.44 6.27 9.75
N SER A 267 -4.79 5.49 10.62
CA SER A 267 -3.40 5.75 11.01
C SER A 267 -2.40 5.09 10.05
N HIS A 268 -2.68 3.87 9.61
CA HIS A 268 -1.80 3.10 8.74
C HIS A 268 -2.57 2.60 7.52
N ILE A 269 -2.07 2.88 6.32
CA ILE A 269 -2.65 2.34 5.09
C ILE A 269 -1.62 1.46 4.42
N TYR A 270 -1.96 0.18 4.25
CA TYR A 270 -1.21 -0.75 3.44
C TYR A 270 -1.73 -0.76 2.01
N ILE A 271 -0.81 -0.73 1.05
CA ILE A 271 -1.10 -0.81 -0.38
C ILE A 271 -0.04 -1.68 -1.09
N GLY A 272 -0.33 -2.98 -1.17
CA GLY A 272 0.67 -3.99 -1.54
C GLY A 272 0.92 -4.16 -3.04
N ALA A 273 -0.12 -4.13 -3.86
CA ALA A 273 -0.04 -4.44 -5.30
C ALA A 273 -1.20 -3.75 -6.07
N LEU A 274 -1.33 -2.42 -5.90
CA LEU A 274 -2.46 -1.66 -6.44
C LEU A 274 -2.06 -0.57 -7.44
N PHE A 275 -1.03 0.23 -7.14
CA PHE A 275 -0.61 1.35 -8.01
C PHE A 275 -0.25 0.93 -9.43
N HIS A 276 0.31 -0.27 -9.62
CA HIS A 276 0.75 -0.76 -10.93
C HIS A 276 -0.42 -1.08 -11.89
N LEU A 277 -1.67 -1.03 -11.41
CA LEU A 277 -2.86 -1.27 -12.22
C LEU A 277 -3.28 -0.03 -13.03
N PHE A 278 -2.64 1.13 -12.80
CA PHE A 278 -3.17 2.43 -13.19
C PHE A 278 -2.12 3.29 -13.90
N ASP A 279 -2.59 4.11 -14.85
CA ASP A 279 -1.82 5.19 -15.46
C ASP A 279 -1.45 6.29 -14.46
N GLU A 280 -0.52 7.17 -14.84
CA GLU A 280 -0.01 8.25 -13.98
C GLU A 280 -1.12 9.14 -13.40
N GLN A 281 -2.11 9.53 -14.21
CA GLN A 281 -3.20 10.40 -13.76
C GLN A 281 -4.06 9.70 -12.71
N THR A 282 -4.35 8.43 -12.93
CA THR A 282 -5.14 7.60 -12.03
C THR A 282 -4.35 7.27 -10.75
N GLN A 283 -3.03 7.07 -10.84
CA GLN A 283 -2.16 6.93 -9.67
C GLN A 283 -2.15 8.21 -8.81
N LEU A 284 -2.12 9.39 -9.42
CA LEU A 284 -2.27 10.66 -8.71
C LEU A 284 -3.64 10.75 -8.01
N GLY A 285 -4.72 10.41 -8.72
CA GLY A 285 -6.07 10.37 -8.16
C GLY A 285 -6.21 9.38 -6.99
N LEU A 286 -5.52 8.24 -7.05
CA LEU A 286 -5.42 7.27 -5.96
C LEU A 286 -4.64 7.84 -4.77
N ALA A 287 -3.47 8.45 -5.00
CA ALA A 287 -2.65 9.05 -3.96
C ALA A 287 -3.40 10.14 -3.18
N GLN A 288 -4.14 11.01 -3.87
CA GLN A 288 -4.96 12.05 -3.24
C GLN A 288 -6.03 11.45 -2.31
N ARG A 289 -6.67 10.35 -2.71
CA ARG A 289 -7.67 9.63 -1.90
C ARG A 289 -7.06 8.94 -0.68
N LEU A 290 -5.91 8.29 -0.84
CA LEU A 290 -5.16 7.72 0.28
C LEU A 290 -4.81 8.77 1.33
N VAL A 291 -4.36 9.95 0.90
CA VAL A 291 -4.06 11.08 1.80
C VAL A 291 -5.33 11.57 2.51
N SER A 292 -6.48 11.57 1.85
CA SER A 292 -7.76 11.98 2.46
C SER A 292 -8.23 11.02 3.58
N LEU A 293 -7.93 9.72 3.46
CA LEU A 293 -8.24 8.72 4.49
C LEU A 293 -7.31 8.83 5.71
N LEU A 294 -6.09 9.35 5.50
CA LEU A 294 -5.05 9.38 6.51
C LEU A 294 -5.34 10.40 7.62
N LYS A 295 -5.17 9.96 8.87
CA LYS A 295 -5.23 10.80 10.06
C LYS A 295 -4.07 11.79 10.05
N LYS A 296 -4.36 13.08 10.27
CA LYS A 296 -3.37 14.17 10.31
C LYS A 296 -2.64 14.22 11.66
N THR A 297 -1.93 13.14 12.00
CA THR A 297 -1.13 13.01 13.23
C THR A 297 0.25 12.44 12.93
N ARG A 298 1.24 12.79 13.76
CA ARG A 298 2.59 12.21 13.69
C ARG A 298 2.50 10.68 13.80
N GLY A 299 3.26 9.97 12.96
CA GLY A 299 3.27 8.50 12.92
C GLY A 299 2.23 7.89 11.99
N ALA A 300 1.29 8.67 11.44
CA ALA A 300 0.43 8.18 10.38
C ALA A 300 1.28 7.83 9.14
N THR A 301 1.03 6.65 8.57
CA THR A 301 1.93 6.03 7.58
C THR A 301 1.15 5.37 6.45
N ILE A 302 1.51 5.69 5.21
CA ILE A 302 1.15 4.88 4.04
C ILE A 302 2.39 4.04 3.70
N PHE A 303 2.22 2.74 3.57
CA PHE A 303 3.29 1.78 3.29
C PHE A 303 2.81 0.67 2.36
N GLY A 304 3.74 -0.03 1.74
CA GLY A 304 3.38 -1.02 0.75
C GLY A 304 4.52 -1.27 -0.23
N ARG A 305 4.16 -1.81 -1.39
CA ARG A 305 5.12 -2.10 -2.45
C ARG A 305 4.59 -1.57 -3.77
N HIS A 306 5.51 -1.05 -4.56
CA HIS A 306 5.24 -0.61 -5.90
C HIS A 306 6.50 -0.78 -6.75
N GLN A 307 6.30 -1.18 -8.00
CA GLN A 307 7.39 -1.24 -8.97
C GLN A 307 7.53 0.15 -9.61
N GLY A 308 8.76 0.64 -9.70
CA GLY A 308 9.08 1.91 -10.34
C GLY A 308 10.28 1.76 -11.27
N LEU A 309 10.46 2.75 -12.13
CA LEU A 309 11.68 2.96 -12.91
C LEU A 309 12.47 4.12 -12.33
N GLU A 310 13.79 4.13 -12.55
CA GLU A 310 14.65 5.26 -12.16
C GLU A 310 14.26 6.53 -12.94
N GLU A 311 13.98 6.36 -14.24
CA GLU A 311 13.47 7.41 -15.12
C GLU A 311 11.98 7.18 -15.40
N ALA A 312 11.19 8.27 -15.44
CA ALA A 312 9.76 8.18 -15.71
C ALA A 312 9.47 7.51 -17.05
N GLY A 313 8.56 6.54 -17.06
CA GLY A 313 8.20 5.79 -18.25
C GLY A 313 7.26 4.62 -17.96
N MET A 314 6.85 3.93 -19.01
CA MET A 314 5.99 2.75 -18.91
C MET A 314 6.81 1.52 -18.51
N ILE A 315 6.41 0.86 -17.43
CA ILE A 315 6.90 -0.47 -17.11
C ILE A 315 6.18 -1.45 -18.02
N GLY A 316 6.93 -2.37 -18.64
CA GLY A 316 6.33 -3.46 -19.39
C GLY A 316 5.51 -4.35 -18.46
N ASP A 317 4.21 -4.09 -18.33
CA ASP A 317 3.27 -5.02 -17.72
C ASP A 317 3.09 -6.19 -18.70
N HIS A 318 3.24 -7.41 -18.22
CA HIS A 318 2.96 -8.63 -19.00
C HIS A 318 1.49 -8.72 -19.39
N MET A 319 0.63 -7.90 -18.78
CA MET A 319 -0.78 -7.71 -19.10
C MET A 319 -1.03 -6.57 -20.09
N LYS A 320 0.02 -5.86 -20.54
CA LYS A 320 -0.02 -4.70 -21.46
C LYS A 320 -1.10 -3.65 -21.12
N ARG A 321 -1.23 -3.33 -19.84
CA ARG A 321 -2.09 -2.25 -19.34
C ARG A 321 -1.39 -0.90 -19.39
#